data_AF-A0A3M1KT41-F1
#
_entry.id   AF-A0A3M1KT41-F1
#
_cell.length_a   1.000
_cell.length_b   1.000
_cell.length_c   1.000
_cell.angle_alpha   90.00
_cell.angle_beta   90.00
_cell.angle_gamma   90.00
#
_symmetry.space_group_name_H-M   'P 1'
#
loop_
_entity.id
_entity.type
_entity.pdbx_description
1 polymer ?
#
loop_
_entity_poly.entity_id
_entity_poly.type
_entity_poly.pdbx_seq_one_letter_code
_entity_poly.pdbx_strand_id
1 'polypeptide(L)' 'EEFFAGARLNPNAHLITGVICGYRVEDIENPLTQKVRYLDKLVDELARGKKMESILRGGG' A
#
# COMPACT_ATOMS: atom_id res chain seq x y z
N GLU A 1 -8.56 13.55 -3.81
CA GLU A 1 -9.36 12.37 -4.20
C GLU A 1 -9.26 12.03 -5.68
N GLU A 2 -9.20 13.04 -6.56
CA GLU A 2 -9.13 12.88 -8.02
C GLU A 2 -8.03 11.93 -8.51
N PHE A 3 -6.85 11.97 -7.90
CA PHE A 3 -5.75 11.04 -8.23
C PHE A 3 -6.17 9.57 -8.13
N PHE A 4 -6.85 9.19 -7.04
CA PHE A 4 -7.29 7.81 -6.84
C PHE A 4 -8.59 7.47 -7.56
N ALA A 5 -9.37 8.48 -7.96
CA ALA A 5 -10.57 8.28 -8.76
C ALA A 5 -10.22 7.86 -10.20
N GLY A 6 -9.13 8.39 -10.77
CA GLY A 6 -8.62 8.01 -12.09
C GLY A 6 -7.67 6.81 -12.08
N ALA A 7 -7.25 6.33 -10.91
CA ALA A 7 -6.26 5.27 -10.79
C ALA A 7 -6.89 3.87 -10.71
N ARG A 8 -6.31 2.92 -11.45
CA ARG A 8 -6.59 1.49 -11.24
C ARG A 8 -5.61 0.92 -10.22
N LEU A 9 -6.10 0.64 -9.02
CA LEU A 9 -5.29 -0.03 -8.00
C LEU A 9 -4.98 -1.47 -8.41
N ASN A 10 -3.84 -1.98 -7.96
CA ASN A 10 -3.48 -3.39 -8.10
C ASN A 10 -4.56 -4.23 -7.37
N PRO A 11 -5.09 -5.32 -7.97
CA PRO A 11 -6.04 -6.20 -7.30
C PRO A 11 -5.52 -6.71 -5.94
N ASN A 12 -4.20 -6.88 -5.80
CA ASN A 12 -3.55 -7.34 -4.58
C ASN A 12 -3.29 -6.20 -3.57
N ALA A 13 -3.74 -4.97 -3.81
CA ALA A 13 -3.52 -3.84 -2.89
C ALA A 13 -4.11 -4.08 -1.50
N HIS A 14 -5.19 -4.87 -1.40
CA HIS A 14 -5.78 -5.27 -0.12
C HIS A 14 -4.88 -6.18 0.73
N LEU A 15 -3.84 -6.77 0.14
CA LEU A 15 -2.83 -7.57 0.85
C LEU A 15 -1.72 -6.68 1.46
N ILE A 16 -1.78 -5.36 1.29
CA ILE A 16 -0.82 -4.43 1.89
C ILE A 16 -1.23 -4.22 3.36
N THR A 17 -0.59 -4.97 4.26
CA THR A 17 -0.87 -4.92 5.70
C THR A 17 0.34 -4.47 6.51
N GLY A 18 0.11 -4.22 7.80
CA GLY A 18 1.12 -3.92 8.79
C GLY A 18 1.20 -2.43 9.12
N VAL A 19 2.27 -2.06 9.82
CA VAL A 19 2.44 -0.71 10.37
C VAL A 19 3.21 0.19 9.40
N ILE A 20 2.74 1.42 9.21
CA ILE A 20 3.42 2.51 8.51
C ILE A 20 3.22 3.81 9.29
N CYS A 21 4.30 4.56 9.52
CA CYS A 21 4.28 5.82 10.28
C CYS A 21 3.55 5.74 11.66
N GLY A 22 3.55 4.57 12.31
CA GLY A 22 2.91 4.34 13.62
C GLY A 22 1.46 3.85 13.59
N TYR A 23 0.84 3.70 12.41
CA TYR A 23 -0.54 3.23 12.26
C TYR A 23 -0.59 1.91 11.49
N ARG A 24 -1.53 1.02 11.84
CA ARG A 24 -1.84 -0.18 11.05
C ARG A 24 -2.70 0.19 9.86
N VAL A 25 -2.28 -0.20 8.67
CA VAL A 25 -2.98 0.19 7.43
C VAL A 25 -4.35 -0.49 7.32
N GLU A 26 -4.44 -1.73 7.78
CA GLU A 26 -5.68 -2.50 7.81
C GLU A 26 -6.77 -1.89 8.72
N ASP A 27 -6.37 -1.12 9.74
CA ASP A 27 -7.29 -0.51 10.71
C ASP A 27 -7.78 0.89 10.27
N ILE A 28 -7.31 1.40 9.13
CA ILE A 28 -7.69 2.73 8.63
C ILE A 28 -9.08 2.66 8.01
N GLU A 29 -10.07 3.25 8.68
CA GLU A 29 -11.46 3.27 8.23
C GLU A 29 -11.69 4.16 7.00
N ASN A 30 -10.96 5.28 6.88
CA ASN A 30 -11.11 6.18 5.74
C ASN A 30 -10.48 5.56 4.48
N PRO A 31 -11.25 5.24 3.42
CA PRO A 31 -10.73 4.53 2.26
C PRO A 31 -9.68 5.33 1.47
N LEU A 32 -9.81 6.66 1.42
CA LEU A 32 -8.81 7.52 0.77
C LEU A 32 -7.50 7.49 1.55
N THR A 33 -7.57 7.67 2.87
CA THR A 33 -6.38 7.62 3.74
C THR A 33 -5.71 6.26 3.66
N GLN A 34 -6.47 5.17 3.63
CA GLN A 34 -5.93 3.83 3.49
C GLN A 34 -5.16 3.67 2.17
N LYS A 35 -5.74 4.13 1.05
CA LYS A 35 -5.06 4.11 -0.27
C LYS A 35 -3.77 4.92 -0.30
N VAL A 36 -3.74 6.07 0.38
CA VAL A 36 -2.51 6.87 0.55
C VAL A 36 -1.46 6.08 1.33
N ARG A 37 -1.85 5.44 2.44
CA ARG A 37 -0.93 4.64 3.26
C ARG A 37 -0.43 3.38 2.57
N TYR A 38 -1.19 2.81 1.63
CA TYR A 38 -0.68 1.77 0.74
C TYR A 38 0.53 2.27 -0.07
N LEU A 39 0.46 3.47 -0.65
CA LEU A 39 1.59 4.04 -1.40
C LEU A 39 2.81 4.30 -0.50
N ASP A 40 2.60 4.91 0.67
CA ASP A 40 3.68 5.13 1.65
C ASP A 40 4.40 3.84 2.02
N LYS A 41 3.63 2.76 2.25
CA LYS A 41 4.16 1.43 2.57
C LYS A 41 5.01 0.87 1.44
N LEU A 42 4.54 0.96 0.19
CA LEU A 42 5.28 0.47 -0.98
C LEU A 42 6.60 1.24 -1.16
N VAL A 43 6.59 2.56 -0.93
CA VAL A 43 7.79 3.40 -0.99
C VAL A 43 8.77 3.06 0.15
N ASP A 44 8.30 2.87 1.38
CA ASP A 44 9.13 2.43 2.52
C ASP A 44 9.76 1.06 2.24
N GLU A 45 8.99 0.12 1.70
CA GLU A 45 9.51 -1.20 1.34
C GLU A 45 10.55 -1.17 0.22
N LEU A 46 10.36 -0.31 -0.78
CA LEU A 46 11.33 -0.07 -1.84
C LEU A 46 12.62 0.56 -1.28
N ALA A 47 12.49 1.57 -0.42
CA ALA A 47 13.63 2.24 0.21
C ALA A 47 14.43 1.30 1.13
N ARG A 48 13.76 0.31 1.75
CA ARG A 48 14.39 -0.76 2.54
C ARG A 48 15.01 -1.87 1.69
N GLY A 49 14.95 -1.78 0.37
CA GLY A 49 15.55 -2.77 -0.54
C GLY A 49 14.79 -4.09 -0.62
N LYS A 50 13.47 -4.10 -0.33
CA LYS A 50 12.66 -5.31 -0.56
C LYS A 50 12.61 -5.63 -2.05
N LYS A 51 12.51 -6.92 -2.38
CA LYS A 51 12.33 -7.38 -3.76
C LYS A 51 11.00 -6.91 -4.33
N MET A 52 10.98 -6.52 -5.61
CA MET A 52 9.78 -6.06 -6.31
C MET A 52 8.63 -7.07 -6.27
N GLU A 53 8.91 -8.37 -6.36
CA GLU A 53 7.91 -9.44 -6.23
C GLU A 53 7.15 -9.35 -4.90
N SER A 54 7.87 -9.13 -3.80
CA SER A 54 7.27 -8.93 -2.48
C SER A 54 6.49 -7.62 -2.41
N ILE A 55 7.02 -6.53 -2.97
CA ILE A 55 6.36 -5.20 -3.00
C ILE A 55 5.04 -5.27 -3.78
N LEU A 56 5.04 -5.91 -4.94
CA LEU A 56 3.85 -6.08 -5.79
C LEU A 56 2.86 -7.11 -5.24
N ARG A 57 3.20 -7.77 -4.13
CA ARG A 57 2.43 -8.88 -3.53
C ARG A 57 2.19 -9.98 -4.57
N GLY A 58 3.15 -10.16 -5.48
CA GLY A 58 3.21 -11.29 -6.39
C GLY A 58 4.00 -12.38 -5.71
N GLY A 59 3.30 -13.30 -5.04
CA GLY A 59 3.87 -14.62 -4.75
C GLY A 59 3.96 -15.39 -6.06
N GLY A 60 5.12 -16.02 -6.29
CA GLY A 60 5.52 -16.66 -7.56
C GLY A 60 4.63 -17.79 -8.04
#